data_AF-A0A2V9JS27-F1
#
_entry.id   AF-A0A2V9JS27-F1
#
_cell.length_a   1.000
_cell.length_b   1.000
_cell.length_c   1.000
_cell.angle_alpha   90.00
_cell.angle_beta   90.00
_cell.angle_gamma   90.00
#
_symmetry.space_group_name_H-M   'P 1'
#
loop_
_entity.id
_entity.type
_entity.pdbx_description
1 polymer ?
#
loop_
_entity_poly.entity_id
_entity_poly.type
_entity_poly.pdbx_seq_one_letter_code
_entity_poly.pdbx_strand_id
1 'polypeptide(L)'
;MYPKIFDDLYSNMVEAGETGGILDTILQRLSTYIEKAVKLRRAVQSAMIYPIAVIAIAALVIFALLRYAVPTFATLFAGLGVELPLPTRIVIGLSNSVVSFGWMVILAVGALLYGLKVWYGTPGGRMAVDTVVLKIPLIGTLMRKISVARFTRTLGTLITSGVPMLEALAITARTSGNAVVEKAILGVRSAVEGGRTIVDPLRET
;
A
#
# COMPACT_ATOMS: atom_id res chain seq x y z
N MET A 1 -21.00 18.58 -1.77
CA MET A 1 -20.93 17.25 -1.12
C MET A 1 -19.57 17.11 -0.42
N TYR A 2 -19.46 16.40 0.70
CA TYR A 2 -18.23 16.28 1.51
C TYR A 2 -17.55 14.91 1.29
N PRO A 3 -16.73 14.73 0.21
CA PRO A 3 -16.17 13.44 -0.19
C PRO A 3 -15.17 12.81 0.80
N LYS A 4 -14.73 13.57 1.82
CA LYS A 4 -13.88 13.05 2.89
C LYS A 4 -14.67 12.34 4.01
N ILE A 5 -15.98 12.56 4.07
CA ILE A 5 -16.86 12.03 5.12
C ILE A 5 -17.84 11.02 4.52
N PHE A 6 -18.36 11.30 3.33
CA PHE A 6 -19.24 10.40 2.58
C PHE A 6 -18.52 10.01 1.30
N ASP A 7 -18.10 8.76 1.21
CA ASP A 7 -17.48 8.23 0.00
C ASP A 7 -18.51 8.10 -1.13
N ASP A 8 -18.04 7.99 -2.37
CA ASP A 8 -18.91 7.91 -3.55
C ASP A 8 -19.86 6.70 -3.48
N LEU A 9 -19.48 5.64 -2.77
CA LEU A 9 -20.34 4.48 -2.54
C LEU A 9 -21.53 4.83 -1.65
N TYR A 10 -21.31 5.55 -0.55
CA TYR A 10 -22.35 5.99 0.37
C TYR A 10 -23.36 6.89 -0.33
N SER A 11 -22.88 7.90 -1.07
CA SER A 11 -23.76 8.85 -1.78
C SER A 11 -24.62 8.16 -2.84
N ASN A 12 -24.00 7.33 -3.69
CA ASN A 12 -24.69 6.66 -4.78
C ASN A 12 -25.71 5.61 -4.26
N MET A 13 -25.39 4.95 -3.14
CA MET A 13 -26.34 4.01 -2.53
C MET A 13 -27.55 4.73 -1.95
N VAL A 14 -27.37 5.87 -1.27
CA VAL A 14 -28.47 6.66 -0.71
C VAL A 14 -29.37 7.21 -1.82
N GLU A 15 -28.80 7.77 -2.88
CA GLU A 15 -29.55 8.27 -4.04
C GLU A 15 -30.37 7.17 -4.73
N ALA A 16 -29.78 5.98 -4.91
CA ALA A 16 -30.49 4.81 -5.45
C ALA A 16 -31.59 4.31 -4.50
N GLY A 17 -31.37 4.40 -3.19
CA GLY A 17 -32.33 4.03 -2.15
C GLY A 17 -33.53 4.97 -2.08
N GLU A 18 -33.31 6.27 -2.25
CA GLU A 18 -34.36 7.29 -2.30
C GLU A 18 -35.18 7.19 -3.59
N THR A 19 -34.51 7.06 -4.74
CA THR A 19 -35.17 6.89 -6.04
C THR A 19 -35.98 5.60 -6.12
N GLY A 20 -35.47 4.52 -5.51
CA GLY A 20 -36.12 3.21 -5.48
C GLY A 20 -37.12 2.99 -4.33
N GLY A 21 -37.30 3.96 -3.44
CA GLY A 21 -38.20 3.84 -2.27
C GLY A 21 -37.77 2.77 -1.25
N ILE A 22 -36.51 2.35 -1.25
CA ILE A 22 -35.94 1.29 -0.39
C ILE A 22 -34.83 1.81 0.54
N LEU A 23 -34.92 3.09 0.92
CA LEU A 23 -33.89 3.79 1.69
C LEU A 23 -33.54 3.06 3.00
N ASP A 24 -34.54 2.53 3.70
CA ASP A 24 -34.36 1.78 4.95
C ASP A 24 -33.38 0.58 4.78
N THR A 25 -33.61 -0.24 3.76
CA THR A 25 -32.76 -1.40 3.46
C THR A 25 -31.34 -0.97 3.08
N ILE A 26 -31.20 0.13 2.34
CA ILE A 26 -29.91 0.67 1.93
C ILE A 26 -29.12 1.18 3.13
N LEU A 27 -29.76 1.95 4.02
CA LEU A 27 -29.13 2.44 5.25
C LEU A 27 -28.67 1.28 6.13
N GLN A 28 -29.45 0.19 6.20
CA GLN A 28 -29.07 -0.98 6.98
C GLN A 28 -27.88 -1.75 6.38
N ARG A 29 -27.79 -1.82 5.04
CA ARG A 29 -26.62 -2.37 4.34
C ARG A 29 -25.38 -1.51 4.56
N LEU A 30 -25.51 -0.18 4.45
CA LEU A 30 -24.41 0.76 4.71
C LEU A 30 -23.92 0.67 6.15
N SER A 31 -24.83 0.58 7.12
CA SER A 31 -24.50 0.37 8.53
C SER A 31 -23.66 -0.91 8.71
N THR A 32 -24.12 -2.03 8.16
CA THR A 32 -23.40 -3.32 8.24
C THR A 32 -22.02 -3.25 7.58
N TYR A 33 -21.90 -2.54 6.45
CA TYR A 33 -20.64 -2.35 5.75
C TYR A 33 -19.65 -1.52 6.59
N ILE A 34 -20.09 -0.37 7.12
CA ILE A 34 -19.27 0.50 7.96
C ILE A 34 -18.84 -0.25 9.23
N GLU A 35 -19.74 -0.99 9.86
CA GLU A 35 -19.43 -1.79 11.05
C GLU A 35 -18.33 -2.82 10.78
N LYS A 36 -18.42 -3.55 9.67
CA LYS A 36 -17.38 -4.50 9.23
C LYS A 36 -16.06 -3.80 8.92
N ALA A 37 -16.09 -2.65 8.25
CA ALA A 37 -14.90 -1.86 7.95
C ALA A 37 -14.22 -1.35 9.23
N VAL A 38 -14.99 -0.87 10.21
CA VAL A 38 -14.47 -0.44 11.52
C VAL A 38 -13.89 -1.62 12.30
N LYS A 39 -14.56 -2.78 12.33
CA LYS A 39 -14.04 -4.01 12.95
C LYS A 39 -12.72 -4.44 12.32
N LEU A 40 -12.63 -4.44 11.00
CA LEU A 40 -11.39 -4.78 10.29
C LEU A 40 -10.27 -3.78 10.63
N ARG A 41 -10.55 -2.48 10.58
CA ARG A 41 -9.57 -1.44 10.91
C ARG A 41 -9.08 -1.59 12.35
N ARG A 42 -9.98 -1.84 13.31
CA ARG A 42 -9.61 -2.08 14.72
C ARG A 42 -8.78 -3.35 14.88
N ALA A 43 -9.11 -4.43 14.17
CA ALA A 43 -8.33 -5.66 14.21
C ALA A 43 -6.91 -5.45 13.68
N VAL A 44 -6.75 -4.74 12.55
CA VAL A 44 -5.44 -4.38 11.99
C VAL A 44 -4.67 -3.48 12.96
N GLN A 45 -5.31 -2.46 13.54
CA GLN A 45 -4.67 -1.58 14.52
C GLN A 45 -4.19 -2.36 15.74
N SER A 46 -5.03 -3.22 16.31
CA SER A 46 -4.69 -4.05 17.48
C SER A 46 -3.51 -4.98 17.19
N ALA A 47 -3.53 -5.67 16.04
CA ALA A 47 -2.45 -6.57 15.62
C ALA A 47 -1.10 -5.85 15.42
N MET A 48 -1.13 -4.56 15.05
CA MET A 48 0.08 -3.75 14.84
C MET A 48 0.68 -3.16 16.11
N ILE A 49 -0.06 -3.12 17.24
CA ILE A 49 0.44 -2.55 18.50
C ILE A 49 1.69 -3.28 18.96
N TYR A 50 1.66 -4.62 19.01
CA TYR A 50 2.80 -5.41 19.49
C TYR A 50 4.06 -5.25 18.61
N PRO A 51 4.00 -5.43 17.27
CA PRO A 51 5.14 -5.17 16.39
C PRO A 51 5.72 -3.76 16.54
N ILE A 52 4.89 -2.72 16.58
CA ILE A 52 5.34 -1.33 16.70
C ILE A 52 6.01 -1.09 18.06
N ALA A 53 5.41 -1.58 19.15
CA ALA A 53 5.95 -1.41 20.49
C ALA A 53 7.34 -2.06 20.64
N VAL A 54 7.50 -3.30 20.17
CA VAL A 54 8.78 -4.03 20.24
C VAL A 54 9.86 -3.32 19.40
N ILE A 55 9.53 -2.90 18.16
CA ILE A 55 10.47 -2.16 17.31
C ILE A 55 10.86 -0.83 17.94
N ALA A 56 9.91 -0.10 18.53
CA ALA A 56 10.17 1.17 19.19
C ALA A 56 11.10 1.01 20.41
N ILE A 57 10.86 0.01 21.26
CA ILE A 57 11.71 -0.29 22.41
C ILE A 57 13.11 -0.73 21.95
N ALA A 58 13.20 -1.63 20.96
CA ALA A 58 14.47 -2.08 20.41
C ALA A 58 15.28 -0.91 19.82
N ALA A 59 14.63 -0.04 19.05
CA ALA A 59 15.26 1.16 18.49
C ALA A 59 15.76 2.11 19.59
N LEU A 60 14.98 2.30 20.67
CA LEU A 60 15.37 3.11 21.82
C LEU A 60 16.60 2.52 22.52
N VAL A 61 16.62 1.22 22.78
CA VAL A 61 17.76 0.53 23.41
C VAL A 61 19.01 0.63 22.54
N ILE A 62 18.89 0.34 21.25
CA ILE A 62 20.00 0.47 20.29
C ILE A 62 20.54 1.91 20.28
N PHE A 63 19.65 2.90 20.23
CA PHE A 63 20.04 4.31 20.26
C PHE A 63 20.80 4.68 21.54
N ALA A 64 20.33 4.24 22.71
CA ALA A 64 20.99 4.47 23.98
C ALA A 64 22.38 3.79 24.04
N LEU A 65 22.49 2.55 23.55
CA LEU A 65 23.77 1.84 23.47
C LEU A 65 24.77 2.56 22.58
N LEU A 66 24.34 3.02 21.40
CA LEU A 66 25.19 3.75 20.46
C LEU A 66 25.65 5.10 21.02
N ARG A 67 24.75 5.83 21.72
CA ARG A 67 25.08 7.16 22.26
C ARG A 67 25.91 7.13 23.54
N TYR A 68 25.74 6.13 24.41
CA TYR A 68 26.39 6.12 25.73
C TYR A 68 27.36 4.94 25.92
N ALA A 69 26.96 3.72 25.56
CA ALA A 69 27.78 2.54 25.83
C ALA A 69 29.01 2.47 24.92
N VAL A 70 28.82 2.61 23.60
CA VAL A 70 29.92 2.57 22.60
C VAL A 70 31.04 3.59 22.88
N PRO A 71 30.79 4.88 23.14
CA PRO A 71 31.87 5.82 23.44
C PRO A 71 32.57 5.52 24.77
N THR A 72 31.86 4.99 25.77
CA THR A 72 32.46 4.57 27.05
C THR A 72 33.45 3.43 26.84
N PHE A 73 33.12 2.44 26.00
CA PHE A 73 34.09 1.40 25.64
C PHE A 73 35.28 1.97 24.87
N ALA A 74 35.06 2.93 23.97
CA ALA A 74 36.14 3.55 23.22
C ALA A 74 37.17 4.26 24.11
N THR A 75 36.73 4.99 25.14
CA THR A 75 37.62 5.68 26.09
C THR A 75 38.38 4.69 26.99
N LEU A 76 37.76 3.58 27.38
CA LEU A 76 38.43 2.51 28.15
C LEU A 76 39.59 1.88 27.37
N PHE A 77 39.40 1.55 26.09
CA PHE A 77 40.47 1.00 25.25
C PHE A 77 41.59 2.02 24.99
N ALA A 78 41.26 3.29 24.79
CA ALA A 78 42.25 4.36 24.65
C ALA A 78 43.12 4.51 25.91
N GLY A 79 42.54 4.34 27.11
CA GLY A 79 43.27 4.39 28.39
C GLY A 79 44.22 3.21 28.63
N LEU A 80 44.03 2.08 27.94
CA LEU A 80 44.90 0.89 28.01
C LEU A 80 46.10 0.97 27.05
N GLY A 81 46.22 2.03 26.24
CA GLY A 81 47.29 2.17 25.25
C GLY A 81 47.22 1.17 24.09
N VAL A 82 46.12 0.43 23.96
CA VAL A 82 45.89 -0.53 22.88
C VAL A 82 45.02 0.13 21.82
N GLU A 83 45.47 0.10 20.58
CA GLU A 83 44.64 0.60 19.49
C GLU A 83 43.37 -0.24 19.33
N LEU A 84 42.24 0.44 19.13
CA LEU A 84 40.96 -0.21 18.86
C LEU A 84 41.07 -1.14 17.64
N PRO A 85 40.58 -2.39 17.71
CA PRO A 85 40.45 -3.25 16.54
C PRO A 85 39.61 -2.60 15.42
N LEU A 86 39.91 -2.92 14.16
CA LEU A 86 39.19 -2.37 13.00
C LEU A 86 37.65 -2.47 13.09
N PRO A 87 37.05 -3.61 13.51
CA PRO A 87 35.59 -3.72 13.65
C PRO A 87 35.01 -2.67 14.62
N THR A 88 35.70 -2.40 15.73
CA THR A 88 35.25 -1.42 16.74
C THR A 88 35.35 0.01 16.22
N ARG A 89 36.41 0.36 15.46
CA ARG A 89 36.54 1.68 14.82
C ARG A 89 35.43 1.95 13.81
N ILE A 90 35.05 0.93 13.01
CA ILE A 90 33.94 1.03 12.05
C ILE A 90 32.63 1.30 12.78
N VAL A 91 32.34 0.56 13.85
CA VAL A 91 31.12 0.74 14.66
C VAL A 91 31.06 2.12 15.31
N ILE A 92 32.17 2.63 15.83
CA ILE A 92 32.24 3.98 16.41
C ILE A 92 32.03 5.07 15.34
N GLY A 93 32.63 4.90 14.16
CA GLY A 93 32.44 5.82 13.03
C GLY A 93 30.99 5.87 12.53
N LEU A 94 30.33 4.71 12.43
CA LEU A 94 28.91 4.60 12.11
C LEU A 94 28.03 5.18 13.22
N SER A 95 28.36 4.91 14.49
CA SER A 95 27.63 5.42 15.65
C SER A 95 27.63 6.95 15.69
N ASN A 96 28.80 7.58 15.52
CA ASN A 96 28.91 9.04 15.49
C ASN A 96 28.13 9.66 14.33
N SER A 97 28.09 8.97 13.18
CA SER A 97 27.28 9.38 12.02
C SER A 97 25.78 9.29 12.32
N VAL A 98 25.31 8.19 12.91
CA VAL A 98 23.89 7.99 13.25
C VAL A 98 23.42 8.93 14.37
N VAL A 99 24.27 9.20 15.37
CA VAL A 99 23.94 10.11 16.48
C VAL A 99 23.97 11.58 16.04
N SER A 100 24.91 11.98 15.18
CA SER A 100 25.02 13.35 14.67
C SER A 100 24.02 13.67 13.55
N PHE A 101 23.82 12.73 12.62
CA PHE A 101 22.91 12.88 11.48
C PHE A 101 21.54 12.23 11.69
N GLY A 102 21.22 11.70 12.87
CA GLY A 102 19.97 10.94 13.10
C GLY A 102 18.70 11.70 12.72
N TRP A 103 18.63 13.00 13.05
CA TRP A 103 17.53 13.87 12.63
C TRP A 103 17.52 14.09 11.10
N MET A 104 18.69 14.19 10.47
CA MET A 104 18.86 14.26 9.02
C MET A 104 18.46 12.95 8.33
N VAL A 105 18.71 11.78 8.93
CA VAL A 105 18.26 10.47 8.42
C VAL A 105 16.74 10.38 8.48
N ILE A 106 16.12 10.81 9.58
CA ILE A 106 14.65 10.86 9.69
C ILE A 106 14.06 11.81 8.64
N LEU A 107 14.64 13.01 8.47
CA LEU A 107 14.24 13.95 7.43
C LEU A 107 14.46 13.40 6.02
N ALA A 108 15.59 12.74 5.77
CA ALA A 108 15.91 12.15 4.47
C ALA A 108 14.94 11.01 4.13
N VAL A 109 14.64 10.13 5.09
CA VAL A 109 13.62 9.08 4.92
C VAL A 109 12.25 9.69 4.72
N GLY A 110 11.88 10.72 5.50
CA GLY A 110 10.61 11.42 5.32
C GLY A 110 10.47 12.09 3.94
N ALA A 111 11.52 12.77 3.49
CA ALA A 111 11.60 13.38 2.16
C ALA A 111 11.58 12.33 1.05
N LEU A 112 12.27 11.20 1.23
CA LEU A 112 12.26 10.07 0.31
C LEU A 112 10.86 9.46 0.19
N LEU A 113 10.19 9.19 1.32
CA LEU A 113 8.83 8.66 1.33
C LEU A 113 7.83 9.63 0.71
N TYR A 114 7.96 10.92 0.99
CA TYR A 114 7.15 11.96 0.37
C TYR A 114 7.42 12.06 -1.14
N GLY A 115 8.68 12.04 -1.55
CA GLY A 115 9.09 12.04 -2.96
C GLY A 115 8.56 10.83 -3.71
N LEU A 116 8.67 9.63 -3.13
CA LEU A 116 8.08 8.40 -3.68
C LEU A 116 6.56 8.49 -3.78
N LYS A 117 5.88 9.09 -2.79
CA LYS A 117 4.43 9.30 -2.82
C LYS A 117 4.02 10.26 -3.94
N VAL A 118 4.72 11.37 -4.11
CA VAL A 118 4.49 12.33 -5.20
C VAL A 118 4.77 11.67 -6.55
N TRP A 119 5.86 10.91 -6.64
CA TRP A 119 6.23 10.18 -7.85
C TRP A 119 5.20 9.11 -8.22
N TYR A 120 4.67 8.37 -7.25
CA TYR A 120 3.58 7.40 -7.46
C TYR A 120 2.29 8.07 -7.94
N GLY A 121 2.08 9.35 -7.65
CA GLY A 121 0.97 10.14 -8.20
C GLY A 121 1.08 10.41 -9.70
N THR A 122 2.28 10.26 -10.29
CA THR A 122 2.49 10.42 -11.74
C THR A 122 2.14 9.12 -12.51
N PRO A 123 1.63 9.20 -13.75
CA PRO A 123 1.30 8.00 -14.55
C PRO A 123 2.50 7.05 -14.74
N GLY A 124 3.70 7.61 -14.97
CA GLY A 124 4.93 6.85 -15.13
C GLY A 124 5.41 6.20 -13.84
N GLY A 125 5.36 6.93 -12.72
CA GLY A 125 5.76 6.41 -11.41
C GLY A 125 4.82 5.29 -10.92
N ARG A 126 3.51 5.46 -11.10
CA ARG A 126 2.52 4.40 -10.79
C ARG A 126 2.83 3.12 -11.58
N MET A 127 3.06 3.23 -12.89
CA MET A 127 3.39 2.08 -13.74
C MET A 127 4.70 1.39 -13.32
N ALA A 128 5.74 2.16 -13.02
CA ALA A 128 7.04 1.62 -12.59
C ALA A 128 6.94 0.88 -11.25
N VAL A 129 6.33 1.51 -10.24
CA VAL A 129 6.16 0.92 -8.91
C VAL A 129 5.30 -0.34 -8.99
N ASP A 130 4.17 -0.28 -9.68
CA ASP A 130 3.24 -1.41 -9.80
C ASP A 130 3.88 -2.60 -10.55
N THR A 131 4.75 -2.32 -11.52
CA THR A 131 5.54 -3.36 -12.20
C THR A 131 6.54 -4.02 -11.26
N VAL A 132 7.25 -3.22 -10.45
CA VAL A 132 8.21 -3.75 -9.46
C VAL A 132 7.48 -4.59 -8.40
N VAL A 133 6.38 -4.08 -7.86
CA VAL A 133 5.56 -4.79 -6.86
C VAL A 133 5.11 -6.16 -7.37
N LEU A 134 4.73 -6.28 -8.65
CA LEU A 134 4.33 -7.54 -9.26
C LEU A 134 5.48 -8.54 -9.47
N LYS A 135 6.73 -8.07 -9.48
CA LYS A 135 7.93 -8.92 -9.62
C LYS A 135 8.48 -9.42 -8.28
N ILE A 136 8.10 -8.79 -7.17
CA ILE A 136 8.56 -9.20 -5.84
C ILE A 136 7.95 -10.57 -5.49
N PRO A 137 8.76 -11.58 -5.10
CA PRO A 137 8.23 -12.88 -4.68
C PRO A 137 7.32 -12.71 -3.45
N LEU A 138 6.27 -13.54 -3.35
CA LEU A 138 5.19 -13.48 -2.35
C LEU A 138 4.22 -12.29 -2.52
N ILE A 139 4.72 -11.05 -2.56
CA ILE A 139 3.88 -9.85 -2.70
C ILE A 139 3.23 -9.80 -4.08
N GLY A 140 3.98 -10.08 -5.15
CA GLY A 140 3.46 -10.05 -6.52
C GLY A 140 2.35 -11.07 -6.75
N THR A 141 2.50 -12.28 -6.20
CA THR A 141 1.47 -13.32 -6.25
C THR A 141 0.22 -12.93 -5.47
N LEU A 142 0.37 -12.32 -4.29
CA LEU A 142 -0.76 -11.79 -3.51
C LEU A 142 -1.49 -10.68 -4.27
N MET A 143 -0.75 -9.73 -4.83
CA MET A 143 -1.33 -8.61 -5.59
C MET A 143 -2.07 -9.08 -6.84
N ARG A 144 -1.54 -10.06 -7.59
CA ARG A 144 -2.28 -10.67 -8.71
C ARG A 144 -3.59 -11.30 -8.26
N LYS A 145 -3.59 -12.07 -7.18
CA LYS A 145 -4.82 -12.69 -6.65
C LYS A 145 -5.86 -11.64 -6.26
N ILE A 146 -5.43 -10.55 -5.62
CA ILE A 146 -6.31 -9.44 -5.24
C ILE A 146 -6.90 -8.77 -6.49
N SER A 147 -6.07 -8.46 -7.49
CA SER A 147 -6.53 -7.82 -8.72
C SER A 147 -7.48 -8.71 -9.52
N VAL A 148 -7.21 -10.02 -9.63
CA VAL A 148 -8.13 -10.98 -10.27
C VAL A 148 -9.46 -11.05 -9.52
N ALA A 149 -9.44 -11.12 -8.19
CA ALA A 149 -10.66 -11.16 -7.38
C ALA A 149 -11.51 -9.88 -7.51
N ARG A 150 -10.87 -8.71 -7.57
CA ARG A 150 -11.57 -7.44 -7.83
C ARG A 150 -12.14 -7.39 -9.24
N PHE A 151 -11.34 -7.81 -10.22
CA PHE A 151 -11.76 -7.86 -11.62
C PHE A 151 -13.01 -8.73 -11.79
N THR A 152 -12.99 -9.98 -11.33
CA THR A 152 -14.11 -10.90 -11.49
C THR A 152 -15.37 -10.44 -10.75
N ARG A 153 -15.22 -9.94 -9.52
CA ARG A 153 -16.35 -9.45 -8.71
C ARG A 153 -17.02 -8.21 -9.32
N THR A 154 -16.22 -7.23 -9.72
CA THR A 154 -16.74 -5.98 -10.29
C THR A 154 -17.33 -6.23 -11.68
N LEU A 155 -16.64 -6.96 -12.54
CA LEU A 155 -17.15 -7.32 -13.87
C LEU A 155 -18.47 -8.10 -13.76
N GLY A 156 -18.55 -9.10 -12.87
CA GLY A 156 -19.76 -9.89 -12.65
C GLY A 156 -20.95 -9.05 -12.17
N THR A 157 -20.69 -8.08 -11.29
CA THR A 157 -21.73 -7.15 -10.81
C THR A 157 -22.24 -6.27 -11.95
N LEU A 158 -21.32 -5.66 -12.72
CA LEU A 158 -21.68 -4.77 -13.83
C LEU A 158 -22.44 -5.49 -14.94
N ILE A 159 -21.99 -6.69 -15.33
CA ILE A 159 -22.68 -7.51 -16.34
C ILE A 159 -24.08 -7.91 -15.86
N THR A 160 -24.21 -8.34 -14.60
CA THR A 160 -25.52 -8.70 -14.02
C THR A 160 -26.47 -7.50 -13.96
N SER A 161 -25.92 -6.29 -13.77
CA SER A 161 -26.66 -5.03 -13.81
C SER A 161 -26.95 -4.53 -15.23
N GLY A 162 -26.60 -5.28 -16.28
CA GLY A 162 -26.91 -4.94 -17.67
C GLY A 162 -25.95 -3.90 -18.29
N VAL A 163 -24.82 -3.61 -17.66
CA VAL A 163 -23.82 -2.68 -18.21
C VAL A 163 -23.18 -3.30 -19.46
N PRO A 164 -23.06 -2.57 -20.59
CA PRO A 164 -22.42 -3.07 -21.80
C PRO A 164 -21.00 -3.58 -21.54
N MET A 165 -20.62 -4.69 -22.15
CA MET A 165 -19.37 -5.40 -21.88
C MET A 165 -18.13 -4.48 -21.99
N LEU A 166 -18.03 -3.68 -23.07
CA LEU A 166 -16.90 -2.77 -23.29
C LEU A 166 -16.78 -1.70 -22.19
N GLU A 167 -17.91 -1.20 -21.73
CA GLU A 167 -17.98 -0.23 -20.62
C GLU A 167 -17.65 -0.91 -19.29
N ALA A 168 -18.18 -2.12 -19.07
CA ALA A 168 -17.87 -2.93 -17.90
C ALA A 168 -16.36 -3.20 -17.80
N LEU A 169 -15.68 -3.56 -18.89
CA LEU A 169 -14.21 -3.72 -18.90
C LEU A 169 -13.48 -2.42 -18.57
N ALA A 170 -13.92 -1.28 -19.11
CA ALA A 170 -13.30 0.02 -18.84
C ALA A 170 -13.44 0.45 -17.37
N ILE A 171 -14.58 0.19 -16.74
CA ILE A 171 -14.79 0.45 -15.31
C ILE A 171 -13.95 -0.52 -14.48
N THR A 172 -14.00 -1.81 -14.83
CA THR A 172 -13.30 -2.86 -14.09
C THR A 172 -11.78 -2.65 -14.11
N ALA A 173 -11.22 -2.24 -15.25
CA ALA A 173 -9.81 -1.90 -15.41
C ALA A 173 -9.35 -0.86 -14.37
N ARG A 174 -10.10 0.24 -14.24
CA ARG A 174 -9.81 1.33 -13.30
C ARG A 174 -9.89 0.89 -11.83
N THR A 175 -10.72 -0.11 -11.53
CA THR A 175 -10.89 -0.66 -10.16
C THR A 175 -9.93 -1.81 -9.82
N SER A 176 -9.13 -2.30 -10.78
CA SER A 176 -8.22 -3.44 -10.59
C SER A 176 -7.10 -3.18 -9.55
N GLY A 177 -6.80 -1.91 -9.28
CA GLY A 177 -5.91 -1.46 -8.21
C GLY A 177 -4.41 -1.58 -8.51
N ASN A 178 -4.03 -1.98 -9.73
CA ASN A 178 -2.65 -2.06 -10.18
C ASN A 178 -2.59 -1.61 -11.65
N ALA A 179 -1.74 -0.64 -11.97
CA ALA A 179 -1.66 -0.01 -13.29
C ALA A 179 -1.24 -0.99 -14.40
N VAL A 180 -0.46 -2.03 -14.10
CA VAL A 180 -0.09 -3.06 -15.07
C VAL A 180 -1.31 -3.91 -15.41
N VAL A 181 -2.09 -4.32 -14.40
CA VAL A 181 -3.33 -5.08 -14.59
C VAL A 181 -4.40 -4.23 -15.28
N GLU A 182 -4.52 -2.95 -14.92
CA GLU A 182 -5.40 -1.99 -15.59
C GLU A 182 -5.07 -1.90 -17.08
N LYS A 183 -3.78 -1.74 -17.43
CA LYS A 183 -3.32 -1.71 -18.82
C LYS A 183 -3.63 -3.03 -19.55
N ALA A 184 -3.45 -4.17 -18.91
CA ALA A 184 -3.79 -5.48 -19.47
C ALA A 184 -5.29 -5.58 -19.80
N ILE A 185 -6.16 -5.20 -18.87
CA ILE A 185 -7.63 -5.23 -19.07
C ILE A 185 -8.06 -4.25 -20.16
N LEU A 186 -7.43 -3.07 -20.25
CA LEU A 186 -7.69 -2.13 -21.35
C LEU A 186 -7.25 -2.71 -22.71
N GLY A 187 -6.16 -3.47 -22.75
CA GLY A 187 -5.76 -4.22 -23.94
C GLY A 187 -6.80 -5.26 -24.36
N VAL A 188 -7.36 -6.00 -23.40
CA VAL A 188 -8.47 -6.93 -23.63
C VAL A 188 -9.69 -6.22 -24.21
N ARG A 189 -10.06 -5.06 -23.66
CA ARG A 189 -11.17 -4.24 -24.19
C ARG A 189 -10.94 -3.88 -25.65
N SER A 190 -9.77 -3.35 -26.00
CA SER A 190 -9.45 -2.96 -27.38
C SER A 190 -9.47 -4.16 -28.34
N ALA A 191 -9.04 -5.34 -27.89
CA ALA A 191 -9.13 -6.56 -28.69
C ALA A 191 -10.58 -6.98 -28.97
N VAL A 192 -11.46 -6.90 -27.97
CA VAL A 192 -12.88 -7.22 -28.11
C VAL A 192 -13.61 -6.18 -28.97
N GLU A 193 -13.25 -4.91 -28.86
CA GLU A 193 -13.74 -3.83 -29.73
C GLU A 193 -13.40 -4.07 -31.21
N GLY A 194 -12.23 -4.67 -31.47
CA GLY A 194 -11.82 -5.14 -32.80
C GLY A 194 -12.45 -6.47 -33.24
N GLY A 195 -13.39 -7.04 -32.47
CA GLY A 195 -14.11 -8.26 -32.82
C GLY A 195 -13.46 -9.57 -32.39
N ARG A 196 -12.36 -9.55 -31.63
CA ARG A 196 -11.79 -10.78 -31.04
C ARG A 196 -12.68 -11.30 -29.90
N THR A 197 -12.66 -12.60 -29.67
CA THR A 197 -13.32 -13.18 -28.49
C THR A 197 -12.60 -12.71 -27.22
N ILE A 198 -13.30 -12.62 -26.09
CA ILE A 198 -12.72 -12.17 -24.82
C ILE A 198 -11.69 -13.16 -24.25
N VAL A 199 -11.77 -14.43 -24.64
CA VAL A 199 -10.97 -15.52 -24.08
C VAL A 199 -9.51 -15.40 -24.49
N ASP A 200 -9.25 -15.13 -25.77
CA ASP A 200 -7.91 -15.06 -26.33
C ASP A 200 -7.03 -13.97 -25.68
N PRO A 201 -7.46 -12.69 -25.61
CA PRO A 201 -6.65 -11.64 -25.01
C PRO A 201 -6.49 -11.80 -23.49
N LEU A 202 -7.43 -12.46 -22.79
CA LEU A 202 -7.27 -12.77 -21.36
C LEU A 202 -6.21 -13.85 -21.08
N ARG A 203 -5.97 -14.76 -22.04
CA ARG A 203 -4.90 -15.78 -21.91
C ARG A 203 -3.52 -15.21 -22.20
N GLU A 204 -3.45 -14.14 -23.00
CA GLU A 204 -2.21 -13.49 -23.42
C GLU A 204 -1.60 -12.56 -22.35
N THR A 205 -2.39 -12.16 -21.34
CA THR A 205 -2.03 -11.18 -20.28
C THR A 205 -1.73 -11.81 -18.92
#